data_AF-A0A2Z6Q1S1-F1
#
_entry.id   AF-A0A2Z6Q1S1-F1
#
_cell.length_a   1.000
_cell.length_b   1.000
_cell.length_c   1.000
_cell.angle_alpha   90.00
_cell.angle_beta   90.00
_cell.angle_gamma   90.00
#
_symmetry.space_group_name_H-M   'P 1'
#
loop_
_entity.id
_entity.type
_entity.pdbx_description
1 polymer ?
#
loop_
_entity_poly.entity_id
_entity_poly.type
_entity_poly.pdbx_seq_one_letter_code
_entity_poly.pdbx_strand_id
1 'polypeptide(L)'
;MHPDLVNLWKKIGYHEIYSDVNDLVMQGALLILFPPTPPINRIIPDVNSVVSCLRQLLDLGFQLTEIVMEEAFRLFEHRLNEIGDLLLSSFQEICRESKSTIVRSCLIQTMKPERNHRKFDLLEFLINRVDQPEVARKVH
;
A
#
# COMPACT_ATOMS: atom_id res chain seq x y z
N MET A 1 -1.41 15.93 -4.95
CA MET A 1 -2.14 15.35 -6.11
C MET A 1 -2.94 16.46 -6.78
N HIS A 2 -3.18 16.38 -8.09
CA HIS A 2 -3.95 17.36 -8.87
C HIS A 2 -5.26 16.74 -9.37
N PRO A 3 -6.35 16.74 -8.57
CA PRO A 3 -7.65 16.19 -8.95
C PRO A 3 -8.18 16.73 -10.29
N ASP A 4 -7.86 17.98 -10.58
CA ASP A 4 -8.28 18.68 -11.80
C ASP A 4 -7.74 18.03 -13.07
N LEU A 5 -6.51 17.50 -13.03
CA LEU A 5 -5.88 16.83 -14.16
C LEU A 5 -6.57 15.50 -14.46
N VAL A 6 -6.87 14.73 -13.42
CA VAL A 6 -7.60 13.45 -13.52
C VAL A 6 -9.00 13.68 -14.06
N ASN A 7 -9.69 14.73 -13.59
CA ASN A 7 -11.00 15.11 -14.09
C ASN A 7 -10.97 15.63 -15.53
N LEU A 8 -9.89 16.29 -15.95
CA LEU A 8 -9.70 16.72 -17.33
C LEU A 8 -9.54 15.51 -18.26
N TRP A 9 -8.76 14.50 -17.87
CA TRP A 9 -8.58 13.27 -18.63
C TRP A 9 -9.89 12.49 -18.80
N LYS A 10 -10.73 12.45 -17.76
CA LYS A 10 -12.11 11.94 -17.85
C LYS A 10 -12.93 12.70 -18.90
N LYS A 11 -12.85 14.04 -18.90
CA LYS A 11 -13.62 14.89 -19.84
C LYS A 11 -13.23 14.69 -21.31
N ILE A 12 -11.98 14.32 -21.59
CA ILE A 12 -11.51 14.03 -22.97
C ILE A 12 -11.71 12.56 -23.38
N GLY A 13 -12.39 11.76 -22.56
CA GLY A 13 -12.81 10.39 -22.90
C GLY A 13 -11.82 9.28 -22.52
N TYR A 14 -10.76 9.59 -21.77
CA TYR A 14 -9.80 8.57 -21.33
C TYR A 14 -10.21 7.97 -19.99
N HIS A 15 -11.12 6.99 -20.06
CA HIS A 15 -11.73 6.35 -18.89
C HIS A 15 -10.88 5.22 -18.30
N GLU A 16 -9.96 4.65 -19.07
CA GLU A 16 -9.10 3.51 -18.66
C GLU A 16 -7.88 3.94 -17.84
N ILE A 17 -7.68 5.24 -17.61
CA ILE A 17 -6.54 5.76 -16.87
C ILE A 17 -6.37 5.15 -15.49
N TYR A 18 -7.48 4.82 -14.82
CA TYR A 18 -7.43 4.18 -13.51
C TYR A 18 -6.86 2.77 -13.57
N SER A 19 -7.09 2.04 -14.66
CA SER A 19 -6.53 0.71 -14.88
C SER A 19 -5.06 0.82 -15.29
N ASP A 20 -4.76 1.71 -16.23
CA ASP A 20 -3.44 1.78 -16.87
C ASP A 20 -2.34 2.32 -15.94
N VAL A 21 -2.69 3.24 -15.02
CA VAL A 21 -1.72 3.86 -14.11
C VAL A 21 -1.98 3.60 -12.63
N ASN A 22 -2.87 2.66 -12.28
CA ASN A 22 -3.22 2.37 -10.88
C ASN A 22 -1.99 2.19 -10.00
N ASP A 23 -1.14 1.23 -10.39
CA ASP A 23 -0.01 0.80 -9.60
C ASP A 23 1.02 1.94 -9.46
N LEU A 24 1.26 2.67 -10.55
CA LEU A 24 2.19 3.81 -10.58
C LEU A 24 1.71 4.95 -9.69
N VAL A 25 0.42 5.29 -9.73
CA VAL A 25 -0.15 6.36 -8.91
C VAL A 25 -0.11 6.00 -7.43
N MET A 26 -0.47 4.76 -7.09
CA MET A 26 -0.46 4.26 -5.71
C MET A 26 0.97 4.20 -5.16
N GLN A 27 1.92 3.65 -5.91
CA GLN A 27 3.33 3.63 -5.53
C GLN A 27 3.91 5.05 -5.40
N GLY A 28 3.60 5.94 -6.34
CA GLY A 28 4.04 7.33 -6.31
C GLY A 28 3.56 8.07 -5.06
N ALA A 29 2.30 7.87 -4.66
CA ALA A 29 1.76 8.45 -3.43
C ALA A 29 2.47 7.92 -2.18
N LEU A 30 2.75 6.62 -2.13
CA LEU A 30 3.50 6.03 -1.03
C LEU A 30 4.96 6.50 -0.99
N LEU A 31 5.62 6.73 -2.13
CA LEU A 31 6.99 7.28 -2.18
C LEU A 31 7.05 8.73 -1.69
N ILE A 32 5.98 9.52 -1.90
CA ILE A 32 5.88 10.86 -1.30
C ILE A 32 5.80 10.76 0.23
N LEU A 33 5.02 9.80 0.74
CA LEU A 33 4.90 9.53 2.17
C LEU A 33 6.14 8.85 2.76
N PHE A 34 6.90 8.09 1.98
CA PHE A 34 8.07 7.33 2.39
C PHE A 34 9.18 7.40 1.30
N PRO A 35 9.92 8.51 1.18
CA PRO A 35 11.01 8.68 0.24
C PRO A 35 12.08 7.64 0.54
N PRO A 36 12.73 7.10 -0.51
CA PRO A 36 13.88 6.21 -0.36
C PRO A 36 15.03 6.87 0.40
N THR A 37 15.18 8.19 0.26
CA THR A 37 16.19 8.99 0.94
C THR A 37 15.50 10.03 1.83
N PRO A 38 15.13 9.67 3.07
CA PRO A 38 14.44 10.59 3.97
C PRO A 38 15.37 11.75 4.39
N PRO A 39 14.90 13.01 4.41
CA PRO A 39 15.63 14.10 5.05
C PRO A 39 15.91 13.82 6.53
N ILE A 40 16.99 14.41 7.06
CA ILE A 40 17.52 14.16 8.42
C ILE A 40 16.49 14.37 9.53
N ASN A 41 15.56 15.30 9.35
CA ASN A 41 14.52 15.67 10.33
C ASN A 41 13.13 15.15 9.95
N ARG A 42 13.06 14.10 9.11
CA ARG A 42 11.78 13.63 8.60
C ARG A 42 10.94 12.95 9.66
N ILE A 43 9.70 13.39 9.78
CA ILE A 43 8.66 12.72 10.57
C ILE A 43 8.05 11.62 9.70
N ILE A 44 8.05 10.38 10.22
CA ILE A 44 7.34 9.26 9.59
C ILE A 44 5.84 9.54 9.71
N PRO A 45 5.06 9.54 8.60
CA PRO A 45 3.62 9.72 8.66
C PRO A 45 2.96 8.65 9.54
N ASP A 46 1.92 9.01 10.29
CA ASP A 46 1.12 8.04 11.03
C ASP A 46 0.12 7.29 10.13
N VAL A 47 -0.56 6.29 10.68
CA VAL A 47 -1.58 5.50 9.96
C VAL A 47 -2.67 6.40 9.35
N ASN A 48 -3.16 7.38 10.11
CA ASN A 48 -4.21 8.29 9.64
C ASN A 48 -3.76 9.12 8.43
N SER A 49 -2.50 9.57 8.42
CA SER A 49 -1.92 10.32 7.31
C SER A 49 -1.84 9.48 6.04
N VAL A 50 -1.41 8.22 6.16
CA VAL A 50 -1.38 7.27 5.04
C VAL A 50 -2.80 6.98 4.54
N VAL A 51 -3.73 6.68 5.45
CA VAL A 51 -5.13 6.39 5.11
C VAL A 51 -5.80 7.56 4.40
N SER A 52 -5.61 8.78 4.90
CA SER A 52 -6.13 10.00 4.27
C SER A 52 -5.60 10.18 2.86
N CYS A 53 -4.30 9.99 2.64
CA CYS A 53 -3.68 10.09 1.33
C CYS A 53 -4.23 9.05 0.35
N LEU A 54 -4.33 7.78 0.76
CA LEU A 54 -4.84 6.71 -0.11
C LEU A 54 -6.34 6.87 -0.38
N ARG A 55 -7.16 7.28 0.60
CA ARG A 55 -8.59 7.53 0.38
C ARG A 55 -8.84 8.61 -0.68
N GLN A 56 -8.02 9.67 -0.73
CA GLN A 56 -8.12 10.67 -1.80
C GLN A 56 -7.92 10.07 -3.20
N LEU A 57 -7.10 9.02 -3.33
CA LEU A 57 -6.92 8.31 -4.61
C LEU A 57 -8.10 7.39 -4.91
N LEU A 58 -8.61 6.69 -3.89
CA LEU A 58 -9.80 5.86 -4.04
C LEU A 58 -11.01 6.69 -4.48
N ASP A 59 -11.19 7.88 -3.92
CA ASP A 59 -12.26 8.82 -4.29
C ASP A 59 -12.16 9.28 -5.75
N LEU A 60 -10.96 9.24 -6.35
CA LEU A 60 -10.75 9.55 -7.77
C LEU A 60 -11.06 8.36 -8.68
N GLY A 61 -11.08 7.14 -8.16
CA GLY A 61 -11.35 5.90 -8.90
C GLY A 61 -10.17 4.91 -8.93
N PHE A 62 -9.05 5.22 -8.27
CA PHE A 62 -7.94 4.26 -8.11
C PHE A 62 -8.32 3.15 -7.12
N GLN A 63 -7.57 2.05 -7.13
CA GLN A 63 -7.90 0.86 -6.35
C GLN A 63 -6.69 0.36 -5.54
N LEU A 64 -6.93 0.07 -4.27
CA LEU A 64 -5.98 -0.62 -3.39
C LEU A 64 -6.21 -2.14 -3.48
N THR A 65 -5.77 -2.74 -4.59
CA THR A 65 -5.88 -4.20 -4.82
C THR A 65 -4.80 -4.96 -4.04
N GLU A 66 -4.94 -6.28 -3.95
CA GLU A 66 -3.90 -7.14 -3.36
C GLU A 66 -2.57 -7.07 -4.11
N ILE A 67 -2.61 -6.78 -5.42
CA ILE A 67 -1.42 -6.52 -6.22
C ILE A 67 -0.75 -5.22 -5.76
N VAL A 68 -1.51 -4.13 -5.65
CA VAL A 68 -0.96 -2.84 -5.19
C VAL A 68 -0.38 -2.94 -3.79
N MET A 69 -1.07 -3.62 -2.87
CA MET A 69 -0.58 -3.81 -1.51
C MET A 69 0.73 -4.62 -1.47
N GLU A 70 0.83 -5.67 -2.26
CA GLU A 70 2.06 -6.47 -2.36
C GLU A 70 3.21 -5.69 -3.01
N GLU A 71 2.96 -4.98 -4.10
CA GLU A 71 3.96 -4.12 -4.76
C GLU A 71 4.43 -2.99 -3.82
N ALA A 72 3.55 -2.46 -2.97
CA ALA A 72 3.92 -1.49 -1.94
C ALA A 72 4.89 -2.09 -0.91
N PHE A 73 4.61 -3.28 -0.38
CA PHE A 73 5.55 -3.94 0.53
C PHE A 73 6.89 -4.23 -0.15
N ARG A 74 6.86 -4.65 -1.42
CA ARG A 74 8.08 -4.89 -2.21
C ARG A 74 8.89 -3.61 -2.43
N LEU A 75 8.22 -2.51 -2.75
CA LEU A 75 8.86 -1.20 -2.96
C LEU A 75 9.64 -0.75 -1.72
N PHE A 76 9.13 -1.06 -0.53
CA PHE A 76 9.74 -0.69 0.75
C PHE A 76 10.43 -1.84 1.46
N GLU A 77 10.80 -2.91 0.74
CA GLU A 77 11.36 -4.13 1.32
C GLU A 77 12.49 -3.87 2.34
N HIS A 78 13.47 -3.04 1.96
CA HIS A 78 14.60 -2.64 2.78
C HIS A 78 14.24 -1.84 4.06
N ARG A 79 12.98 -1.42 4.21
CA ARG A 79 12.44 -0.61 5.31
C ARG A 79 11.19 -1.22 5.94
N LEU A 80 10.87 -2.48 5.64
CA LEU A 80 9.70 -3.13 6.22
C LEU A 80 9.73 -3.23 7.74
N ASN A 81 10.93 -3.28 8.33
CA ASN A 81 11.11 -3.20 9.78
C ASN A 81 10.72 -1.83 10.39
N GLU A 82 10.79 -0.76 9.61
CA GLU A 82 10.46 0.60 10.04
C GLU A 82 9.00 0.94 9.76
N ILE A 83 8.50 0.64 8.55
CA ILE A 83 7.19 1.13 8.08
C ILE A 83 6.21 0.02 7.72
N GLY A 84 6.62 -1.24 7.73
CA GLY A 84 5.77 -2.35 7.27
C GLY A 84 4.50 -2.53 8.09
N ASP A 85 4.59 -2.48 9.43
CA ASP A 85 3.40 -2.57 10.29
C ASP A 85 2.47 -1.37 10.16
N LEU A 86 3.05 -0.20 9.85
CA LEU A 86 2.29 1.02 9.61
C LEU A 86 1.51 0.93 8.29
N LEU A 87 2.16 0.47 7.22
CA LEU A 87 1.52 0.19 5.93
C LEU A 87 0.40 -0.85 6.10
N LEU A 88 0.70 -1.97 6.76
CA LEU A 88 -0.28 -3.02 7.00
C LEU A 88 -1.49 -2.54 7.81
N SER A 89 -1.27 -1.72 8.84
CA SER A 89 -2.36 -1.12 9.63
C SER A 89 -3.20 -0.15 8.79
N SER A 90 -2.56 0.59 7.89
CA SER A 90 -3.24 1.51 6.97
C SER A 90 -4.11 0.75 5.97
N PHE A 91 -3.59 -0.33 5.39
CA PHE A 91 -4.34 -1.20 4.47
C PHE A 91 -5.53 -1.86 5.17
N GLN A 92 -5.35 -2.35 6.40
CA GLN A 92 -6.45 -2.88 7.22
C GLN A 92 -7.57 -1.84 7.41
N GLU A 93 -7.22 -0.59 7.72
CA GLU A 93 -8.23 0.45 7.93
C GLU A 93 -9.02 0.79 6.66
N ILE A 94 -8.37 0.71 5.49
CA ILE A 94 -8.99 0.98 4.19
C ILE A 94 -9.86 -0.20 3.75
N CYS A 95 -9.30 -1.41 3.71
CA CYS A 95 -9.96 -2.60 3.18
C CYS A 95 -11.02 -3.17 4.15
N ARG A 96 -10.93 -2.82 5.44
CA ARG A 96 -11.76 -3.40 6.53
C ARG A 96 -11.62 -4.91 6.66
N GLU A 97 -10.49 -5.44 6.22
CA GLU A 97 -10.11 -6.85 6.35
C GLU A 97 -9.16 -7.03 7.53
N SER A 98 -9.06 -8.27 8.04
CA SER A 98 -8.05 -8.59 9.04
C SER A 98 -6.64 -8.46 8.47
N LYS A 99 -5.66 -8.10 9.30
CA LYS A 99 -4.25 -8.05 8.88
C LYS A 99 -3.79 -9.40 8.31
N SER A 100 -4.23 -10.51 8.90
CA SER A 100 -3.92 -11.85 8.41
C SER A 100 -4.48 -12.11 7.00
N THR A 101 -5.69 -11.61 6.68
CA THR A 101 -6.27 -11.74 5.34
C THR A 101 -5.47 -10.96 4.30
N ILE A 102 -5.09 -9.73 4.62
CA ILE A 102 -4.26 -8.89 3.75
C ILE A 102 -2.89 -9.55 3.52
N VAL A 103 -2.24 -9.97 4.61
CA VAL A 103 -0.92 -10.63 4.55
C VAL A 103 -0.97 -11.92 3.73
N ARG A 104 -2.00 -12.76 3.90
CA ARG A 104 -2.19 -13.97 3.10
C ARG A 104 -2.37 -13.65 1.61
N SER A 105 -3.16 -12.64 1.30
CA SER A 105 -3.37 -12.20 -0.08
C SER A 105 -2.06 -11.71 -0.70
N CYS A 106 -1.30 -10.88 0.00
CA CYS A 106 0.02 -10.44 -0.46
C CYS A 106 0.99 -11.62 -0.64
N LEU A 107 1.02 -12.58 0.30
CA LEU A 107 1.87 -13.76 0.21
C LEU A 107 1.56 -14.60 -1.04
N ILE A 108 0.28 -14.81 -1.35
CA ILE A 108 -0.16 -15.49 -2.58
C ILE A 108 0.34 -14.73 -3.81
N GLN A 109 0.26 -13.40 -3.82
CA GLN A 109 0.76 -12.60 -4.94
C GLN A 109 2.28 -12.69 -5.10
N THR A 110 3.05 -12.64 -4.00
CA THR A 110 4.52 -12.77 -4.02
C THR A 110 4.98 -14.14 -4.52
N MET A 111 4.20 -15.20 -4.30
CA MET A 111 4.54 -16.57 -4.73
C MET A 111 4.23 -16.88 -6.20
N LYS A 112 3.60 -15.97 -6.95
CA LYS A 112 3.23 -16.21 -8.35
C LYS A 112 4.48 -16.38 -9.24
N PRO A 113 4.50 -17.33 -10.19
CA PRO A 113 5.70 -17.63 -10.99
C PRO A 113 6.08 -16.53 -11.97
N GLU A 114 5.13 -15.71 -12.43
CA GLU A 114 5.38 -14.53 -13.28
C GLU A 114 6.14 -13.43 -12.54
N ARG A 115 6.13 -13.54 -11.21
CA ARG A 115 6.66 -12.62 -10.24
C ARG A 115 8.02 -13.16 -9.82
N ASN A 116 9.07 -12.69 -10.50
CA ASN A 116 10.45 -13.17 -10.40
C ASN A 116 11.10 -12.77 -9.05
N HIS A 117 10.52 -13.21 -7.93
CA HIS A 117 10.85 -12.75 -6.58
C HIS A 117 11.63 -13.81 -5.83
N ARG A 118 12.96 -13.66 -5.82
CA ARG A 118 13.87 -14.38 -4.92
C ARG A 118 14.38 -13.47 -3.83
N LYS A 119 13.49 -12.79 -3.12
CA LYS A 119 13.90 -11.93 -2.01
C LYS A 119 13.24 -12.35 -0.71
N PHE A 120 14.09 -12.62 0.27
CA PHE A 120 13.73 -13.28 1.51
C PHE A 120 13.08 -12.32 2.51
N ASP A 121 13.44 -11.04 2.50
CA ASP A 121 12.99 -10.06 3.49
C ASP A 121 11.48 -9.80 3.43
N LEU A 122 10.91 -9.66 2.22
CA LEU A 122 9.46 -9.53 2.04
C LEU A 122 8.71 -10.80 2.49
N LEU A 123 9.19 -11.97 2.09
CA LEU A 123 8.58 -13.25 2.45
C LEU A 123 8.61 -13.46 3.97
N GLU A 124 9.76 -13.21 4.60
CA GLU A 124 9.93 -13.28 6.05
C GLU A 124 9.00 -12.31 6.76
N PHE A 125 8.92 -11.05 6.29
CA PHE A 125 8.02 -10.05 6.84
C PHE A 125 6.56 -10.51 6.84
N LEU A 126 6.10 -11.07 5.71
CA LEU A 126 4.73 -11.56 5.54
C LEU A 126 4.47 -12.81 6.37
N ILE A 127 5.34 -13.82 6.30
CA ILE A 127 5.19 -15.09 7.04
C ILE A 127 5.07 -14.83 8.55
N ASN A 128 5.93 -13.97 9.10
CA ASN A 128 5.92 -13.62 10.52
C ASN A 128 4.62 -12.92 11.00
N ARG A 129 3.74 -12.52 10.09
CA ARG A 129 2.48 -11.81 10.36
C ARG A 129 1.22 -12.60 9.99
N VAL A 130 1.36 -13.79 9.37
CA VAL A 130 0.21 -14.66 9.06
C VAL A 130 -0.48 -15.15 10.34
N ASP A 131 0.31 -15.48 11.36
CA ASP A 131 -0.14 -16.16 12.58
C ASP A 131 -0.28 -15.24 13.80
N GLN A 132 -0.11 -13.93 13.65
CA GLN A 132 -0.27 -13.00 14.77
C GLN A 132 -1.77 -12.85 15.11
N PRO A 133 -2.18 -13.18 16.36
CA PRO A 133 -3.56 -12.94 16.78
C PRO A 133 -3.84 -11.43 16.77
N GLU A 134 -5.02 -11.05 16.26
CA GLU A 134 -5.42 -9.65 16.26
C GLU A 134 -5.47 -9.12 17.69
N VAL A 135 -4.65 -8.10 17.99
CA VAL A 135 -4.77 -7.38 19.26
C VAL A 135 -6.12 -6.68 19.23
N ALA A 136 -7.08 -7.21 20.00
CA ALA A 136 -8.41 -6.65 20.12
C ALA A 136 -8.31 -5.15 20.45
N ARG A 137 -8.90 -4.29 19.59
CA ARG A 137 -9.02 -2.86 19.86
C ARG A 137 -9.79 -2.70 21.16
N LYS A 138 -9.10 -2.28 22.24
CA LYS A 138 -9.77 -1.81 23.45
C LYS A 138 -10.49 -0.51 23.08
N VAL A 139 -11.81 -0.57 23.05
CA VAL A 139 -12.67 0.61 23.06
C VAL A 139 -12.45 1.29 24.42
N HIS A 140 -12.01 2.54 24.43
CA HIS A 140 -12.09 3.46 25.56
C HIS A 140 -12.91 4.65 25.10
#